data_AF-A0A7S0BR97-F1
#
_entry.id   AF-A0A7S0BR97-F1
#
_cell.length_a   1.000
_cell.length_b   1.000
_cell.length_c   1.000
_cell.angle_alpha   90.00
_cell.angle_beta   90.00
_cell.angle_gamma   90.00
#
_symmetry.space_group_name_H-M   'P 1'
#
loop_
_entity.id
_entity.type
_entity.pdbx_description
1 polymer ?
#
loop_
_entity_poly.entity_id
_entity_poly.type
_entity_poly.pdbx_seq_one_letter_code
_entity_poly.pdbx_strand_id
1 'polypeptide(L)'
;LHRAVHVVVFNSNEQLLLQRRSAMKKLGPNCWDLSCAEHLMVGESYDKAAVRGLHEELGIRKHECDLQLWEPMLQHMDYPQVYVKDNEFIAMFATLYDG
;
A
#
# COMPACT_ATOMS: atom_id res chain seq x y z
N LEU A 1 -8.86 -9.46 11.26
CA LEU A 1 -9.26 -9.10 9.89
C LEU A 1 -9.49 -7.61 9.89
N HIS A 2 -8.70 -6.87 9.14
CA HIS A 2 -8.91 -5.44 8.87
C HIS A 2 -8.83 -5.18 7.38
N ARG A 3 -9.24 -3.97 6.97
CA ARG A 3 -9.25 -3.57 5.57
C ARG A 3 -7.97 -2.79 5.29
N ALA A 4 -7.34 -3.08 4.16
CA ALA A 4 -6.15 -2.38 3.69
C ALA A 4 -6.27 -2.02 2.20
N VAL A 5 -5.41 -1.10 1.76
CA VAL A 5 -5.13 -0.81 0.37
C VAL A 5 -3.67 -1.07 0.09
N HIS A 6 -3.39 -1.66 -1.07
CA HIS A 6 -2.06 -1.79 -1.61
C HIS A 6 -2.04 -1.09 -2.97
N VAL A 7 -1.07 -0.20 -3.17
CA VAL A 7 -0.90 0.52 -4.44
C VAL A 7 0.46 0.15 -5.04
N VAL A 8 0.44 -0.21 -6.32
CA VAL A 8 1.64 -0.34 -7.14
C VAL A 8 1.76 0.87 -8.08
N VAL A 9 2.91 1.53 -8.06
CA VAL A 9 3.19 2.72 -8.86
C VAL A 9 4.21 2.37 -9.93
N PHE A 10 3.81 2.54 -11.19
CA PHE A 10 4.67 2.39 -12.35
C PHE A 10 5.05 3.76 -12.89
N ASN A 11 6.22 3.86 -13.51
CA ASN A 11 6.53 5.00 -14.39
C ASN A 11 6.19 4.65 -15.85
N SER A 12 6.29 5.65 -16.75
CA SER A 12 6.06 5.50 -18.20
C SER A 12 7.01 4.51 -18.90
N ASN A 13 8.10 4.10 -18.23
CA ASN A 13 9.03 3.07 -18.70
C ASN A 13 8.68 1.66 -18.16
N GLU A 14 7.48 1.47 -17.62
CA GLU A 14 7.00 0.20 -17.04
C GLU A 14 7.82 -0.29 -15.83
N GLN A 15 8.54 0.61 -15.16
CA GLN A 15 9.32 0.27 -13.98
C GLN A 15 8.47 0.42 -12.72
N LEU A 16 8.50 -0.59 -11.85
CA LEU A 16 7.80 -0.60 -10.58
C LEU A 16 8.61 0.10 -9.49
N LEU A 17 7.99 1.05 -8.79
CA LEU A 17 8.53 1.63 -7.58
C LEU A 17 8.38 0.65 -6.41
N LEU A 18 9.49 0.24 -5.79
CA LEU A 18 9.48 -0.48 -4.52
C LEU A 18 9.92 0.44 -3.39
N GLN A 19 9.23 0.39 -2.26
CA GLN A 19 9.66 1.10 -1.06
C GLN A 19 10.58 0.24 -0.21
N ARG A 20 11.63 0.85 0.35
CA ARG A 20 12.38 0.26 1.46
C ARG A 20 11.77 0.74 2.76
N ARG A 21 11.22 -0.18 3.55
CA ARG A 21 10.56 0.13 4.82
C ARG A 21 11.53 0.76 5.81
N SER A 22 11.03 1.72 6.59
CA SER A 22 11.79 2.33 7.69
C SER A 22 12.34 1.29 8.66
N ALA A 23 13.56 1.50 9.14
CA ALA A 23 14.17 0.69 10.19
C ALA A 23 13.38 0.68 11.50
N MET A 24 12.46 1.65 11.69
CA MET A 24 11.63 1.76 12.89
C MET A 24 10.34 0.92 12.83
N LYS A 25 10.01 0.29 11.69
CA LYS A 25 8.79 -0.53 11.60
C LYS A 25 8.96 -1.78 12.47
N LYS A 26 7.92 -2.09 13.27
CA LYS A 26 7.85 -3.30 14.11
C LYS A 26 7.93 -4.59 13.28
N LEU A 27 7.35 -4.58 12.08
CA LEU A 27 7.35 -5.70 11.13
C LEU A 27 8.11 -5.32 9.86
N GLY A 28 9.04 -6.20 9.46
CA GLY A 28 9.84 -6.06 8.25
C GLY A 28 10.68 -4.77 8.18
N PRO A 29 11.43 -4.37 9.22
CA PRO A 29 12.32 -3.21 9.12
C PRO A 29 13.37 -3.41 8.03
N ASN A 30 13.64 -2.39 7.22
CA ASN A 30 14.59 -2.40 6.09
C ASN A 30 14.26 -3.38 4.94
N CYS A 31 13.11 -4.07 4.98
CA CYS A 31 12.67 -4.91 3.87
C CYS A 31 12.15 -4.07 2.70
N TRP A 32 12.20 -4.64 1.50
CA TRP A 32 11.48 -4.12 0.34
C TRP A 32 10.00 -4.45 0.44
N ASP A 33 9.17 -3.52 0.01
CA ASP A 33 7.71 -3.58 0.07
C ASP A 33 7.10 -2.93 -1.18
N LEU A 34 5.78 -2.98 -1.27
CA LEU A 34 4.98 -2.33 -2.31
C LEU A 34 5.21 -0.82 -2.34
N SER A 35 4.76 -0.18 -3.42
CA SER A 35 4.91 1.27 -3.59
C SER A 35 4.17 2.05 -2.51
N CYS A 36 3.02 1.59 -2.05
CA CYS A 36 2.34 2.10 -0.86
C CYS A 36 1.40 1.02 -0.30
N ALA A 37 1.36 0.86 1.02
CA ALA A 37 0.45 -0.06 1.69
C ALA A 37 -0.12 0.61 2.93
N GLU A 38 -1.45 0.68 3.03
CA GLU A 38 -2.09 1.43 4.11
C GLU A 38 -3.39 0.84 4.64
N HIS A 39 -3.64 1.05 5.92
CA HIS A 39 -4.87 0.63 6.59
C HIS A 39 -5.99 1.65 6.41
N LEU A 40 -7.21 1.17 6.21
CA LEU A 40 -8.37 2.06 6.14
C LEU A 40 -8.75 2.56 7.54
N MET A 41 -9.06 3.86 7.64
CA MET A 41 -9.73 4.41 8.81
C MET A 41 -11.21 3.98 8.89
N VAL A 42 -11.83 4.17 10.05
CA VAL A 42 -13.26 3.89 10.25
C VAL A 42 -14.10 4.74 9.30
N GLY A 43 -14.94 4.09 8.49
CA GLY A 43 -15.78 4.76 7.49
C GLY A 43 -15.04 5.26 6.24
N GLU A 44 -13.72 5.08 6.16
CA GLU A 44 -12.95 5.44 4.97
C GLU A 44 -13.26 4.45 3.83
N SER A 45 -13.31 4.98 2.61
CA SER A 45 -13.42 4.20 1.38
C SER A 45 -12.02 3.85 0.85
N TYR A 46 -11.90 2.78 0.09
CA TYR A 46 -10.61 2.30 -0.42
C TYR A 46 -9.88 3.33 -1.29
N ASP A 47 -10.60 4.04 -2.18
CA ASP A 47 -10.04 5.11 -3.01
C ASP A 47 -9.43 6.25 -2.17
N LYS A 48 -10.11 6.65 -1.08
CA LYS A 48 -9.62 7.69 -0.18
C LYS A 48 -8.38 7.25 0.59
N ALA A 49 -8.38 6.01 1.08
CA ALA A 49 -7.23 5.44 1.77
C ALA A 49 -6.00 5.33 0.84
N ALA A 50 -6.20 4.89 -0.42
CA ALA A 50 -5.12 4.79 -1.41
C ALA A 50 -4.52 6.15 -1.73
N VAL A 51 -5.37 7.17 -2.01
CA VAL A 51 -4.91 8.55 -2.25
C VAL A 51 -4.18 9.11 -1.02
N ARG A 52 -4.70 8.88 0.19
CA ARG A 52 -4.08 9.36 1.43
C ARG A 52 -2.71 8.72 1.63
N GLY A 53 -2.60 7.39 1.52
CA GLY A 53 -1.34 6.67 1.67
C GLY A 53 -0.28 7.12 0.66
N LEU A 54 -0.67 7.24 -0.62
CA LEU A 54 0.21 7.78 -1.67
C LEU A 54 0.73 9.18 -1.33
N HIS A 55 -0.14 10.05 -0.82
CA HIS A 55 0.25 11.40 -0.42
C HIS A 55 1.15 11.41 0.82
N GLU A 56 0.83 10.61 1.84
CA GLU A 56 1.59 10.55 3.11
C GLU A 56 2.99 9.94 2.93
N GLU A 57 3.12 8.90 2.10
CA GLU A 57 4.38 8.17 1.93
C GLU A 57 5.23 8.67 0.76
N LEU A 58 4.60 9.04 -0.36
CA LEU A 58 5.28 9.39 -1.61
C LEU A 58 5.04 10.84 -2.05
N GLY A 59 4.14 11.58 -1.40
CA GLY A 59 3.79 12.94 -1.79
C GLY A 59 2.87 13.06 -3.01
N ILE A 60 2.44 11.93 -3.60
CA ILE A 60 1.62 11.89 -4.81
C ILE A 60 0.18 12.29 -4.48
N ARG A 61 -0.35 13.30 -5.15
CA ARG A 61 -1.71 13.81 -4.92
C ARG A 61 -2.70 13.21 -5.91
N LYS A 62 -3.98 13.26 -5.54
CA LYS A 62 -5.09 12.73 -6.36
C LYS A 62 -5.13 13.21 -7.82
N HIS A 63 -4.67 14.42 -8.11
CA HIS A 63 -4.72 14.98 -9.47
C HIS A 63 -3.48 14.62 -10.31
N GLU A 64 -2.49 13.94 -9.71
CA GLU A 64 -1.24 13.53 -10.35
C GLU A 64 -1.25 12.04 -10.71
N CYS A 65 -2.30 11.30 -10.31
CA CYS A 65 -2.39 9.87 -10.48
C CYS A 65 -3.85 9.42 -10.71
N ASP A 66 -4.03 8.49 -11.65
CA ASP A 66 -5.30 7.81 -11.88
C ASP A 66 -5.23 6.40 -11.30
N LEU A 67 -6.03 6.15 -10.25
CA LEU A 67 -6.08 4.85 -9.60
C LEU A 67 -6.93 3.86 -10.39
N GLN A 68 -6.30 2.78 -10.85
CA GLN A 68 -6.99 1.63 -11.42
C GLN A 68 -7.20 0.56 -10.35
N LEU A 69 -8.45 0.21 -10.06
CA LEU A 69 -8.76 -0.93 -9.18
C LEU A 69 -8.38 -2.24 -9.85
N TRP A 70 -7.64 -3.07 -9.14
CA TRP A 70 -7.31 -4.44 -9.49
C TRP A 70 -8.05 -5.43 -8.59
N GLU A 71 -7.94 -6.72 -8.90
CA GLU A 71 -8.60 -7.77 -8.12
C GLU A 71 -8.18 -7.71 -6.63
N PRO A 72 -9.15 -7.68 -5.69
CA PRO A 72 -8.85 -7.65 -4.27
C PRO A 72 -8.33 -9.00 -3.79
N MET A 73 -7.68 -8.99 -2.64
CA MET A 73 -7.06 -10.18 -2.06
C MET A 73 -7.39 -10.31 -0.58
N LEU A 74 -7.56 -11.54 -0.12
CA LEU A 74 -7.54 -11.87 1.31
C LEU A 74 -6.15 -12.43 1.66
N GLN A 75 -5.42 -11.73 2.53
CA GLN A 75 -4.10 -12.14 2.99
C GLN A 75 -4.15 -12.59 4.44
N HIS A 76 -3.44 -13.68 4.73
CA HIS A 76 -3.25 -14.22 6.07
C HIS A 76 -1.75 -14.41 6.32
N MET A 77 -1.22 -13.70 7.29
CA MET A 77 0.18 -13.77 7.68
C MET A 77 0.30 -14.03 9.18
N ASP A 78 1.11 -15.00 9.57
CA ASP A 78 1.45 -15.27 10.95
C ASP A 78 2.92 -14.93 11.19
N TYR A 79 3.19 -14.09 12.18
CA TYR A 79 4.53 -13.72 12.63
C TYR A 79 4.72 -14.18 14.09
N PRO A 80 4.96 -15.49 14.34
CA PRO A 80 5.07 -16.05 15.68
C PRO A 80 6.17 -15.40 16.52
N GLN A 81 7.29 -15.03 15.88
CA GLN A 81 8.47 -14.43 16.50
C GLN A 81 8.20 -13.09 17.20
N VAL A 82 7.10 -12.40 16.84
CA VAL A 82 6.70 -11.11 17.40
C VAL A 82 5.25 -11.12 17.88
N TYR A 83 4.64 -12.31 17.95
CA TYR A 83 3.25 -12.55 18.38
C TYR A 83 2.23 -11.68 17.63
N VAL A 84 2.41 -11.52 16.32
CA VAL A 84 1.46 -10.77 15.47
C VAL A 84 0.82 -11.71 14.46
N LYS A 85 -0.51 -11.65 14.36
CA LYS A 85 -1.28 -12.23 13.26
C LYS A 85 -1.88 -11.10 12.44
N ASP A 86 -1.49 -11.05 11.18
CA ASP A 86 -1.95 -10.04 10.24
C ASP A 86 -2.93 -10.68 9.26
N ASN A 87 -4.16 -10.16 9.21
CA ASN A 87 -5.22 -10.72 8.39
C ASN A 87 -5.93 -9.57 7.71
N GLU A 88 -5.81 -9.48 6.39
CA GLU A 88 -6.15 -8.27 5.65
C GLU A 88 -7.04 -8.60 4.47
N PHE A 89 -8.15 -7.87 4.33
CA PHE A 89 -8.86 -7.76 3.06
C PHE A 89 -8.34 -6.53 2.34
N ILE A 90 -7.62 -6.76 1.25
CA ILE A 90 -6.82 -5.76 0.54
C ILE A 90 -7.52 -5.41 -0.77
N ALA A 91 -7.82 -4.13 -0.98
CA ALA A 91 -8.08 -3.63 -2.32
C ALA A 91 -6.75 -3.26 -3.00
N MET A 92 -6.50 -3.83 -4.17
CA MET A 92 -5.30 -3.59 -4.95
C MET A 92 -5.56 -2.44 -5.93
N PHE A 93 -4.62 -1.50 -6.03
CA PHE A 93 -4.65 -0.44 -7.04
C PHE A 93 -3.33 -0.38 -7.80
N ALA A 94 -3.40 0.04 -9.05
CA ALA A 94 -2.24 0.45 -9.83
C ALA A 94 -2.39 1.89 -10.30
N THR A 95 -1.26 2.59 -10.47
CA THR A 95 -1.22 3.90 -11.10
C THR A 95 0.09 4.11 -11.86
N LEU A 96 0.05 5.03 -12.82
CA LEU A 96 1.23 5.61 -13.44
C LEU A 96 1.63 6.90 -12.69
N TYR A 97 2.92 7.14 -12.49
CA TYR A 97 3.47 8.40 -11.99
C TYR A 97 4.95 8.53 -12.39
N ASP A 98 5.31 9.65 -13.02
CA ASP A 98 6.67 9.92 -13.53
C ASP A 98 7.47 10.94 -12.71
N GLY A 99 6.85 11.61 -11.72
CA GLY A 99 7.45 12.73 -10.99
C GLY A 99 6.84 14.07 -11.35
#